data_AF-A0A4Q3EVG9-F1
#
_entry.id   AF-A0A4Q3EVG9-F1
#
_cell.length_a   1.000
_cell.length_b   1.000
_cell.length_c   1.000
_cell.angle_alpha   90.00
_cell.angle_beta   90.00
_cell.angle_gamma   90.00
#
_symmetry.space_group_name_H-M   'P 1'
#
loop_
_entity.id
_entity.type
_entity.pdbx_description
1 polymer ?
#
loop_
_entity_poly.entity_id
_entity_poly.type
_entity_poly.pdbx_seq_one_letter_code
_entity_poly.pdbx_strand_id
1 'polypeptide(L)'
;MKYKLTSTYKKLLADTATPVSIYLKLRDVFPNSLLLESSDYHSRENSRSYICCEPVAGMVLQNGKMTNHYPDGTQQEFAPGTFDAVAHIESFLKMFETNDAPLKIASNGLFGYFSHEMVEHFETIKLKTEEDYRSIPTMQYFVYRYIIAVDHFKNELHIFENRLENDPQSSGLERIQYLIQNKNFPEYHFNLNGTETSNLKDEEFIAIVA
;
A
#
# COMPACT_ATOMS: atom_id res chain seq x y z
N MET A 1 24.21 -0.01 2.28
CA MET A 1 23.85 1.12 3.18
C MET A 1 22.50 0.79 3.79
N LYS A 2 22.25 1.17 5.05
CA LYS A 2 20.96 0.89 5.72
C LYS A 2 20.25 2.20 6.07
N TYR A 3 18.95 2.25 5.84
CA TYR A 3 18.06 3.34 6.18
C TYR A 3 17.43 3.07 7.54
N LYS A 4 17.80 3.87 8.55
CA LYS A 4 17.21 3.80 9.88
C LYS A 4 15.94 4.63 9.96
N LEU A 5 14.85 3.96 10.27
CA LEU A 5 13.53 4.55 10.44
C LEU A 5 13.17 4.60 11.93
N THR A 6 12.90 5.80 12.41
CA THR A 6 12.34 6.05 13.74
C THR A 6 10.84 6.29 13.58
N SER A 7 10.06 5.40 14.17
CA SER A 7 8.60 5.51 14.22
C SER A 7 8.21 6.31 15.46
N THR A 8 7.46 7.39 15.25
CA THR A 8 6.76 8.12 16.32
C THR A 8 5.26 8.03 16.08
N TYR A 9 4.44 8.23 17.10
CA TYR A 9 3.00 8.11 16.91
C TYR A 9 2.19 9.03 17.81
N LYS A 10 0.95 9.27 17.38
CA LYS A 10 -0.08 9.99 18.11
C LYS A 10 -1.35 9.16 18.14
N LYS A 11 -1.96 9.05 19.33
CA LYS A 11 -3.23 8.35 19.53
C LYS A 11 -4.36 9.37 19.66
N LEU A 12 -5.47 9.11 18.96
CA LEU A 12 -6.69 9.92 18.96
C LEU A 12 -7.92 9.00 19.15
N LEU A 13 -9.06 9.59 19.50
CA LEU A 13 -10.34 8.89 19.49
C LEU A 13 -10.89 8.83 18.06
N ALA A 14 -11.41 7.66 17.66
CA ALA A 14 -11.92 7.42 16.30
C ALA A 14 -13.44 7.66 16.16
N ASP A 15 -14.14 8.10 17.21
CA ASP A 15 -15.61 8.17 17.29
C ASP A 15 -16.31 8.95 16.16
N THR A 16 -15.59 9.85 15.49
CA THR A 16 -16.12 10.71 14.42
C THR A 16 -15.43 10.53 13.07
N ALA A 17 -14.49 9.59 12.95
CA ALA A 17 -13.69 9.38 11.74
C ALA A 17 -13.75 7.92 11.29
N THR A 18 -14.22 7.67 10.07
CA THR A 18 -14.20 6.33 9.45
C THR A 18 -12.94 6.16 8.60
N PRO A 19 -12.41 4.93 8.42
CA PRO A 19 -11.25 4.69 7.55
C PRO A 19 -11.43 5.24 6.14
N VAL A 20 -12.62 5.06 5.56
CA VAL A 20 -12.96 5.61 4.25
C VAL A 20 -12.88 7.14 4.26
N SER A 21 -13.48 7.82 5.24
CA SER A 21 -13.42 9.28 5.32
C SER A 21 -12.00 9.82 5.47
N ILE A 22 -11.13 9.10 6.19
CA ILE A 22 -9.72 9.42 6.35
C ILE A 22 -9.00 9.26 5.00
N TYR A 23 -9.19 8.12 4.34
CA TYR A 23 -8.57 7.84 3.05
C TYR A 23 -8.96 8.88 1.98
N LEU A 24 -10.24 9.24 1.88
CA LEU A 24 -10.70 10.26 0.93
C LEU A 24 -10.02 11.62 1.14
N LYS A 25 -9.77 12.03 2.39
CA LYS A 25 -9.07 13.30 2.69
C LYS A 25 -7.58 13.23 2.37
N LEU A 26 -6.95 12.08 2.59
CA LEU A 26 -5.51 11.92 2.38
C LEU A 26 -5.15 11.68 0.91
N ARG A 27 -5.95 10.91 0.17
CA ARG A 27 -5.66 10.57 -1.24
C ARG A 27 -5.64 11.77 -2.18
N ASP A 28 -6.40 12.82 -1.85
CA ASP A 28 -6.45 14.06 -2.63
C ASP A 28 -5.23 14.96 -2.38
N VAL A 29 -4.48 14.70 -1.29
CA VAL A 29 -3.26 15.44 -0.92
C VAL A 29 -1.99 14.65 -1.28
N PHE A 30 -2.05 13.32 -1.13
CA PHE A 30 -0.90 12.44 -1.27
C PHE A 30 -1.14 11.43 -2.40
N PRO A 31 -0.38 11.50 -3.50
CA PRO A 31 -0.43 10.45 -4.52
C PRO A 31 0.05 9.11 -3.93
N ASN A 32 -0.37 8.01 -4.55
CA ASN A 32 -0.03 6.65 -4.13
C ASN A 32 -0.42 6.34 -2.67
N SER A 33 -1.47 6.97 -2.13
CA SER A 33 -2.05 6.54 -0.87
C SER A 33 -2.82 5.23 -1.03
N LEU A 34 -2.89 4.41 0.02
CA LEU A 34 -3.66 3.16 0.05
C LEU A 34 -4.57 3.08 1.27
N LEU A 35 -5.63 2.28 1.13
CA LEU A 35 -6.53 1.86 2.22
C LEU A 35 -6.62 0.34 2.19
N LEU A 36 -6.31 -0.30 3.32
CA LEU A 36 -6.58 -1.70 3.60
C LEU A 36 -7.62 -1.77 4.70
N GLU A 37 -8.77 -2.36 4.40
CA GLU A 37 -9.86 -2.50 5.36
C GLU A 37 -10.16 -3.99 5.55
N SER A 38 -10.25 -4.41 6.81
CA SER A 38 -10.71 -5.74 7.16
C SER A 38 -12.20 -5.73 7.43
N SER A 39 -12.92 -6.64 6.79
CA SER A 39 -14.37 -6.83 6.95
C SER A 39 -14.72 -7.85 8.05
N ASP A 40 -13.73 -8.50 8.66
CA ASP A 40 -13.97 -9.47 9.73
C ASP A 40 -14.15 -8.75 11.08
N TYR A 41 -15.39 -8.36 11.35
CA TYR A 41 -15.80 -7.76 12.62
C TYR A 41 -15.99 -8.79 13.75
N HIS A 42 -15.92 -10.10 13.45
CA HIS A 42 -16.19 -11.15 14.44
C HIS A 42 -14.94 -11.57 15.22
N SER A 43 -13.74 -11.34 14.68
CA SER A 43 -12.49 -11.57 15.41
C SER A 43 -11.87 -10.24 15.87
N ARG A 44 -11.58 -10.13 17.18
CA ARG A 44 -10.92 -8.94 17.77
C ARG A 44 -9.58 -8.62 17.11
N GLU A 45 -8.88 -9.65 16.61
CA GLU A 45 -7.55 -9.50 15.99
C GLU A 45 -7.61 -8.89 14.58
N ASN A 46 -8.72 -9.05 13.85
CA ASN A 46 -8.87 -8.56 12.47
C ASN A 46 -9.73 -7.29 12.37
N SER A 47 -10.13 -6.66 13.46
CA SER A 47 -10.96 -5.45 13.46
C SER A 47 -10.17 -4.15 13.20
N ARG A 48 -9.32 -4.15 12.16
CA ARG A 48 -8.42 -3.02 11.88
C ARG A 48 -8.44 -2.59 10.42
N SER A 49 -8.31 -1.27 10.22
CA SER A 49 -8.04 -0.68 8.91
C SER A 49 -6.73 0.09 8.94
N TYR A 50 -6.01 0.09 7.81
CA TYR A 50 -4.77 0.83 7.62
C TYR A 50 -4.93 1.79 6.44
N ILE A 51 -4.51 3.03 6.64
CA ILE A 51 -4.37 4.02 5.58
C ILE A 51 -2.89 4.41 5.54
N CYS A 52 -2.27 4.36 4.37
CA CYS A 52 -0.89 4.79 4.20
C CYS A 52 -0.82 5.93 3.19
N CYS A 53 0.04 6.91 3.45
CA CYS A 53 0.27 8.01 2.52
C CYS A 53 1.72 8.52 2.59
N GLU A 54 2.13 9.21 1.53
CA GLU A 54 3.51 9.68 1.33
C GLU A 54 4.53 8.52 1.31
N PRO A 55 4.60 7.74 0.21
CA PRO A 55 5.62 6.70 0.07
C PRO A 55 7.01 7.32 0.05
N VAL A 56 7.93 6.76 0.84
CA VAL A 56 9.33 7.22 0.95
C VAL A 56 10.32 6.29 0.27
N ALA A 57 9.92 5.05 0.03
CA ALA A 57 10.68 4.07 -0.73
C ALA A 57 9.72 3.04 -1.33
N GLY A 58 10.14 2.33 -2.37
CA GLY A 58 9.36 1.22 -2.87
C GLY A 58 10.02 0.47 -4.02
N MET A 59 9.34 -0.60 -4.42
CA MET A 59 9.69 -1.46 -5.53
C MET A 59 8.47 -1.58 -6.43
N VAL A 60 8.67 -1.41 -7.73
CA VAL A 60 7.64 -1.61 -8.76
C VAL A 60 8.20 -2.51 -9.83
N LEU A 61 7.52 -3.63 -10.09
CA LEU A 61 7.82 -4.52 -11.22
C LEU A 61 6.75 -4.32 -12.28
N GLN A 62 7.14 -3.86 -13.45
CA GLN A 62 6.22 -3.66 -14.56
C GLN A 62 6.93 -4.01 -15.86
N ASN A 63 6.27 -4.79 -16.72
CA ASN A 63 6.83 -5.25 -17.99
C ASN A 63 8.20 -5.95 -17.81
N GLY A 64 8.34 -6.74 -16.73
CA GLY A 64 9.58 -7.42 -16.34
C GLY A 64 10.71 -6.52 -15.83
N LYS A 65 10.54 -5.19 -15.83
CA LYS A 65 11.52 -4.22 -15.33
C LYS A 65 11.23 -3.90 -13.86
N MET A 66 12.22 -4.09 -12.99
CA MET A 66 12.13 -3.69 -11.59
C MET A 66 12.65 -2.26 -11.42
N THR A 67 11.89 -1.42 -10.72
CA THR A 67 12.26 -0.06 -10.37
C THR A 67 12.19 0.11 -8.86
N ASN A 68 13.32 0.50 -8.26
CA ASN A 68 13.42 0.81 -6.84
C ASN A 68 13.51 2.33 -6.65
N HIS A 69 12.76 2.85 -5.70
CA HIS A 69 12.90 4.21 -5.19
C HIS A 69 13.34 4.17 -3.73
N TYR A 70 14.27 5.05 -3.36
CA TYR A 70 14.88 5.06 -2.04
C TYR A 70 14.61 6.34 -1.26
N PRO A 71 14.74 6.31 0.08
CA PRO A 71 14.45 7.47 0.93
C PRO A 71 15.33 8.72 0.68
N ASP A 72 16.49 8.55 0.06
CA ASP A 72 17.38 9.65 -0.34
C ASP A 72 16.99 10.27 -1.70
N GLY A 73 15.89 9.82 -2.30
CA GLY A 73 15.40 10.26 -3.61
C GLY A 73 16.10 9.60 -4.78
N THR A 74 17.06 8.69 -4.55
CA THR A 74 17.68 7.93 -5.64
C THR A 74 16.72 6.88 -6.19
N GLN A 75 16.91 6.54 -7.46
CA GLN A 75 16.17 5.51 -8.16
C GLN A 75 17.16 4.55 -8.84
N GLN A 76 16.83 3.26 -8.83
CA GLN A 76 17.58 2.24 -9.56
C GLN A 76 16.62 1.39 -10.38
N GLU A 77 17.03 1.07 -11.61
CA GLU A 77 16.28 0.20 -12.50
C GLU A 77 17.08 -1.07 -12.81
N PHE A 78 16.38 -2.19 -12.91
CA PHE A 78 16.94 -3.50 -13.22
C PHE A 78 16.17 -4.07 -14.40
N ALA A 79 16.91 -4.46 -15.44
CA ALA A 79 16.33 -4.97 -16.67
C ALA A 79 15.74 -6.38 -16.47
N PRO A 80 14.77 -6.79 -17.31
CA PRO A 80 14.22 -8.14 -17.26
C PRO A 80 15.33 -9.20 -17.32
N GLY A 81 15.26 -10.19 -16.43
CA GLY A 81 16.22 -11.30 -16.37
C GLY A 81 17.56 -10.98 -15.70
N THR A 82 17.80 -9.75 -15.22
CA THR A 82 19.04 -9.38 -14.51
C THR A 82 18.93 -9.50 -12.99
N PHE A 83 17.80 -9.96 -12.47
CA PHE A 83 17.54 -10.08 -11.04
C PHE A 83 16.64 -11.30 -10.76
N ASP A 84 16.77 -11.85 -9.56
CA ASP A 84 15.79 -12.79 -8.98
C ASP A 84 14.81 -12.00 -8.11
N ALA A 85 13.51 -12.08 -8.40
CA ALA A 85 12.54 -11.17 -7.78
C ALA A 85 12.40 -11.41 -6.26
N VAL A 86 12.46 -12.66 -5.81
CA VAL A 86 12.33 -13.02 -4.40
C VAL A 86 13.53 -12.51 -3.60
N ALA A 87 14.74 -12.83 -4.06
CA ALA A 87 15.98 -12.35 -3.46
C ALA A 87 16.08 -10.82 -3.50
N HIS A 88 15.52 -10.17 -4.53
CA HIS A 88 15.50 -8.72 -4.64
C HIS A 88 14.58 -8.07 -3.60
N ILE A 89 13.36 -8.59 -3.42
CA ILE A 89 12.43 -8.14 -2.38
C ILE A 89 13.06 -8.31 -0.98
N GLU A 90 13.67 -9.46 -0.71
CA GLU A 90 14.36 -9.69 0.56
C GLU A 90 15.52 -8.71 0.78
N SER A 91 16.33 -8.50 -0.26
CA SER A 91 17.46 -7.57 -0.23
C SER A 91 16.99 -6.16 0.07
N PHE A 92 15.90 -5.71 -0.57
CA PHE A 92 15.30 -4.41 -0.35
C PHE A 92 14.79 -4.25 1.10
N LEU A 93 14.07 -5.26 1.63
CA LEU A 93 13.61 -5.27 3.02
C LEU A 93 14.78 -5.12 4.00
N LYS A 94 15.89 -5.82 3.77
CA LYS A 94 17.10 -5.78 4.61
C LYS A 94 17.83 -4.43 4.59
N MET A 95 17.45 -3.51 3.70
CA MET A 95 17.98 -2.14 3.68
C MET A 95 17.40 -1.27 4.79
N PHE A 96 16.29 -1.66 5.42
CA PHE A 96 15.62 -0.84 6.44
C PHE A 96 15.88 -1.39 7.84
N GLU A 97 16.16 -0.49 8.79
CA GLU A 97 16.21 -0.79 10.22
C GLU A 97 15.13 0.02 10.91
N THR A 98 14.28 -0.64 11.69
CA THR A 98 13.15 0.00 12.38
C THR A 98 13.30 -0.18 13.88
N ASN A 99 12.80 0.79 14.65
CA ASN A 99 12.55 0.59 16.07
C ASN A 99 11.23 -0.16 16.28
N ASP A 100 11.19 -1.09 17.24
CA ASP A 100 9.94 -1.72 17.64
C ASP A 100 9.08 -0.69 18.39
N ALA A 101 7.91 -0.36 17.83
CA ALA A 101 6.89 0.32 18.60
C ALA A 101 6.30 -0.68 19.61
N PRO A 102 6.07 -0.31 20.88
CA PRO A 102 5.52 -1.22 21.91
C PRO A 102 4.05 -1.62 21.68
N LEU A 103 3.49 -1.32 20.51
CA LEU A 103 2.10 -1.54 20.15
C LEU A 103 2.00 -2.78 19.26
N LYS A 104 0.98 -3.62 19.49
CA LYS A 104 0.60 -4.72 18.59
C LYS A 104 -0.12 -4.20 17.33
N ILE A 105 0.41 -3.16 16.69
CA ILE A 105 -0.14 -2.48 15.51
C ILE A 105 1.01 -2.26 14.53
N ALA A 106 0.80 -2.56 13.25
CA ALA A 106 1.82 -2.31 12.23
C ALA A 106 2.08 -0.81 12.11
N SER A 107 3.25 -0.37 12.57
CA SER A 107 3.69 1.03 12.56
C SER A 107 4.63 1.35 11.40
N ASN A 108 5.18 0.31 10.75
CA ASN A 108 6.06 0.33 9.59
C ASN A 108 5.90 -0.99 8.81
N GLY A 109 6.46 -1.05 7.60
CA GLY A 109 6.44 -2.24 6.75
C GLY A 109 6.33 -1.91 5.27
N LEU A 110 6.18 -2.95 4.45
CA LEU A 110 5.85 -2.83 3.03
C LEU A 110 4.35 -3.00 2.83
N PHE A 111 3.74 -2.04 2.15
CA PHE A 111 2.32 -2.05 1.80
C PHE A 111 2.16 -1.94 0.29
N GLY A 112 1.31 -2.79 -0.27
CA GLY A 112 1.25 -2.97 -1.71
C GLY A 112 0.52 -4.24 -2.12
N TYR A 113 0.81 -4.72 -3.33
CA TYR A 113 0.22 -5.94 -3.86
C TYR A 113 1.19 -6.73 -4.73
N PHE A 114 0.90 -8.04 -4.83
CA PHE A 114 1.31 -8.90 -5.92
C PHE A 114 0.11 -9.16 -6.82
N SER A 115 0.29 -9.03 -8.12
CA SER A 115 -0.69 -9.49 -9.12
C SER A 115 -0.63 -11.02 -9.24
N HIS A 116 -1.56 -11.59 -9.98
CA HIS A 116 -1.56 -13.03 -10.30
C HIS A 116 -0.29 -13.43 -11.05
N GLU A 117 0.20 -12.58 -11.95
CA GLU A 117 1.36 -12.80 -12.81
C GLU A 117 2.67 -12.96 -12.03
N MET A 118 2.72 -12.48 -10.79
CA MET A 118 3.88 -12.64 -9.92
C MET A 118 4.23 -14.12 -9.67
N VAL A 119 3.28 -15.04 -9.82
CA VAL A 119 3.50 -16.49 -9.68
C VAL A 119 4.65 -17.02 -10.56
N GLU A 120 4.90 -16.42 -11.73
CA GLU A 120 6.00 -16.82 -12.62
C GLU A 120 7.40 -16.57 -12.03
N HIS A 121 7.49 -15.77 -10.97
CA HIS A 121 8.74 -15.52 -10.24
C HIS A 121 8.94 -16.47 -9.06
N PHE A 122 7.90 -17.20 -8.67
CA PHE A 122 7.96 -18.19 -7.59
C PHE A 122 7.95 -19.63 -8.10
N GLU A 123 7.44 -19.85 -9.32
CA GLU A 123 7.25 -21.16 -9.93
C GLU A 123 7.77 -21.19 -11.37
N THR A 124 7.99 -22.40 -11.90
CA THR A 124 8.47 -22.60 -13.28
C THR A 124 7.39 -22.40 -14.36
N ILE A 125 6.16 -22.06 -13.95
CA ILE A 125 5.04 -21.89 -14.87
C ILE A 125 5.21 -20.63 -15.74
N LYS A 126 4.61 -20.68 -16.93
CA LYS A 126 4.52 -19.55 -17.86
C LYS A 126 3.07 -19.34 -18.23
N LEU A 127 2.55 -18.17 -17.88
CA LEU A 127 1.20 -17.75 -18.18
C LEU A 127 1.10 -17.37 -19.65
N LYS A 128 -0.05 -17.63 -20.25
CA LYS A 128 -0.35 -17.12 -21.58
C LYS A 128 -0.59 -15.62 -21.46
N THR A 129 0.27 -14.82 -22.06
CA THR A 129 0.10 -13.36 -22.09
C THR A 129 -0.89 -13.02 -23.19
N GLU A 130 -2.08 -12.56 -22.83
CA GLU A 130 -2.89 -11.72 -23.72
C GLU A 130 -2.36 -10.28 -23.65
N GLU A 131 -2.61 -9.45 -24.66
CA GLU A 131 -2.25 -8.03 -24.59
C GLU A 131 -2.91 -7.39 -23.36
N ASP A 132 -2.12 -7.08 -22.33
CA ASP A 132 -2.62 -6.39 -21.14
C ASP A 132 -2.94 -4.93 -21.48
N TYR A 133 -4.19 -4.69 -21.84
CA TYR A 133 -4.71 -3.35 -22.09
C TYR A 133 -4.69 -2.43 -20.86
N ARG A 134 -4.51 -2.98 -19.65
CA ARG A 134 -4.60 -2.22 -18.40
C ARG A 134 -3.23 -1.75 -17.89
N SER A 135 -2.12 -2.23 -18.46
CA SER A 135 -0.75 -1.84 -18.09
C SER A 135 -0.51 -1.85 -16.57
N ILE A 136 -1.04 -2.86 -15.88
CA ILE A 136 -0.96 -2.93 -14.41
C ILE A 136 0.40 -3.49 -14.02
N PRO A 137 1.14 -2.88 -13.07
CA PRO A 137 2.36 -3.48 -12.54
C PRO A 137 2.14 -4.89 -12.00
N THR A 138 3.08 -5.80 -12.29
CA THR A 138 3.07 -7.16 -11.74
C THR A 138 3.17 -7.15 -10.21
N MET A 139 3.88 -6.17 -9.65
CA MET A 139 3.88 -5.89 -8.22
C MET A 139 4.22 -4.44 -7.95
N GLN A 140 3.72 -3.93 -6.83
CA GLN A 140 4.21 -2.68 -6.25
C GLN A 140 4.11 -2.75 -4.73
N TYR A 141 5.19 -2.41 -4.04
CA TYR A 141 5.25 -2.33 -2.58
C TYR A 141 6.04 -1.12 -2.15
N PHE A 142 5.52 -0.41 -1.15
CA PHE A 142 6.13 0.83 -0.67
C PHE A 142 6.28 0.84 0.85
N VAL A 143 7.31 1.53 1.31
CA VAL A 143 7.45 2.01 2.69
C VAL A 143 6.84 3.40 2.74
N TYR A 144 5.97 3.65 3.72
CA TYR A 144 5.26 4.92 3.85
C TYR A 144 5.77 5.73 5.04
N ARG A 145 5.84 7.06 4.83
CA ARG A 145 6.10 8.01 5.93
C ARG A 145 4.97 7.95 6.93
N TYR A 146 3.72 7.98 6.48
CA TYR A 146 2.56 8.01 7.36
C TYR A 146 1.75 6.72 7.23
N ILE A 147 1.48 6.11 8.39
CA ILE A 147 0.59 4.96 8.51
C ILE A 147 -0.44 5.31 9.57
N ILE A 148 -1.71 5.22 9.21
CA ILE A 148 -2.84 5.48 10.08
C ILE A 148 -3.52 4.14 10.32
N ALA A 149 -3.56 3.70 11.57
CA ALA A 149 -4.25 2.48 11.96
C ALA A 149 -5.51 2.81 12.75
N VAL A 150 -6.65 2.28 12.32
CA VAL A 150 -7.93 2.38 13.01
C VAL A 150 -8.21 1.05 13.70
N ASP A 151 -8.29 1.06 15.03
CA ASP A 151 -8.75 -0.08 15.84
C ASP A 151 -10.25 0.10 16.09
N HIS A 152 -11.06 -0.64 15.32
CA HIS A 152 -12.53 -0.55 15.36
C HIS A 152 -13.11 -1.12 16.65
N PHE A 153 -12.38 -2.01 17.33
CA PHE A 153 -12.83 -2.58 18.60
C PHE A 153 -12.66 -1.61 19.76
N LYS A 154 -11.56 -0.85 19.77
CA LYS A 154 -11.26 0.14 20.83
C LYS A 154 -11.70 1.56 20.51
N ASN A 155 -12.18 1.82 19.29
CA ASN A 155 -12.42 3.16 18.75
C ASN A 155 -11.17 4.06 18.85
N GLU A 156 -10.01 3.49 18.54
CA GLU A 156 -8.73 4.20 18.62
C GLU A 156 -8.16 4.43 17.23
N LEU A 157 -7.68 5.66 17.00
CA LEU A 157 -6.96 6.05 15.81
C LEU A 157 -5.49 6.27 16.19
N HIS A 158 -4.58 5.55 15.53
CA HIS A 158 -3.14 5.69 15.71
C HIS A 158 -2.55 6.28 14.43
N ILE A 159 -1.90 7.43 14.53
CA ILE A 159 -1.18 8.07 13.44
C ILE A 159 0.30 7.85 13.69
N PHE A 160 0.95 7.07 12.84
CA PHE A 160 2.39 6.82 12.86
C PHE A 160 3.09 7.71 11.83
N GLU A 161 4.26 8.24 12.23
CA GLU A 161 5.21 8.89 11.33
C GLU A 161 6.56 8.16 11.40
N ASN A 162 6.96 7.57 10.28
CA ASN A 162 8.22 6.89 10.05
C ASN A 162 9.22 7.87 9.44
N ARG A 163 10.23 8.29 10.22
CA ARG A 163 11.24 9.26 9.80
C ARG A 163 12.60 8.63 9.64
N LEU A 164 13.36 9.10 8.65
CA LEU A 164 14.80 8.88 8.64
C LEU A 164 15.44 9.62 9.82
N GLU A 165 16.47 9.01 10.41
CA GLU A 165 17.19 9.54 11.58
C GLU A 165 17.68 11.00 11.41
N ASN A 166 17.94 11.44 10.18
CA ASN A 166 18.44 12.78 9.86
C ASN A 166 17.37 13.72 9.24
N ASP A 167 16.09 13.36 9.25
CA ASP A 167 15.03 14.24 8.74
C ASP A 167 14.84 15.44 9.70
N PRO A 168 14.99 16.70 9.27
CA PRO A 168 14.84 17.87 10.13
C PRO A 168 13.38 18.25 10.46
N GLN A 169 12.37 17.65 9.82
CA GLN A 169 10.97 18.05 10.03
C GLN A 169 10.34 17.46 11.30
N SER A 170 9.70 18.30 12.11
CA SER A 170 9.15 17.92 13.41
C SER A 170 7.61 17.99 13.55
N SER A 171 6.87 18.40 12.51
CA SER A 171 5.42 18.69 12.59
C SER A 171 4.52 17.84 11.68
N GLY A 172 5.03 16.70 11.20
CA GLY A 172 4.31 15.82 10.29
C GLY A 172 3.00 15.28 10.86
N LEU A 173 3.04 14.78 12.11
CA LEU A 173 1.87 14.25 12.81
C LEU A 173 0.75 15.29 12.98
N GLU A 174 1.07 16.55 13.29
CA GLU A 174 0.09 17.64 13.42
C GLU A 174 -0.61 17.92 12.10
N ARG A 175 0.13 17.91 10.99
CA ARG A 175 -0.43 18.09 9.65
C ARG A 175 -1.40 16.97 9.29
N ILE A 176 -1.02 15.71 9.53
CA ILE A 176 -1.90 14.56 9.25
C ILE A 176 -3.14 14.58 10.13
N GLN A 177 -2.99 14.88 11.43
CA GLN A 177 -4.13 15.06 12.32
C GLN A 177 -5.08 16.13 11.81
N TYR A 178 -4.56 17.29 11.41
CA TYR A 178 -5.37 18.39 10.88
C TYR A 178 -6.16 17.97 9.64
N LEU A 179 -5.52 17.28 8.69
CA LEU A 179 -6.18 16.76 7.49
C LEU A 179 -7.30 15.77 7.84
N ILE A 180 -7.07 14.88 8.80
CA ILE A 180 -8.07 13.91 9.25
C ILE A 180 -9.28 14.59 9.91
N GLN A 181 -9.03 15.59 10.76
CA GLN A 181 -10.06 16.28 11.54
C GLN A 181 -10.82 17.35 10.74
N ASN A 182 -10.32 17.76 9.58
CA ASN A 182 -11.01 18.70 8.70
C ASN A 182 -12.37 18.13 8.27
N LYS A 183 -13.44 18.91 8.42
CA LYS A 183 -14.81 18.46 8.14
C LYS A 183 -15.17 18.49 6.65
N ASN A 184 -14.40 19.21 5.84
CA ASN A 184 -14.63 19.27 4.40
C ASN A 184 -13.96 18.08 3.72
N PHE A 185 -14.73 17.27 3.01
CA PHE A 185 -14.21 16.32 2.03
C PHE A 185 -15.02 16.45 0.73
N PRO A 186 -14.36 16.43 -0.44
CA PRO A 186 -15.06 16.50 -1.70
C PRO A 186 -15.86 15.22 -1.95
N GLU A 187 -17.13 15.38 -2.32
CA GLU A 187 -17.98 14.28 -2.78
C GLU A 187 -17.90 14.16 -4.29
N TYR A 188 -17.48 13.00 -4.77
CA TYR A 188 -17.42 12.67 -6.19
C TYR A 188 -18.56 11.73 -6.54
N HIS A 189 -19.32 12.07 -7.58
CA HIS A 189 -20.40 11.22 -8.07
C HIS A 189 -19.83 10.17 -9.02
N PHE A 190 -20.24 8.93 -8.83
CA PHE A 190 -20.00 7.86 -9.78
C PHE A 190 -21.20 7.72 -10.70
N ASN A 191 -20.96 7.64 -12.01
CA ASN A 191 -21.97 7.32 -13.01
C ASN A 191 -21.44 6.19 -13.88
N LEU A 192 -22.30 5.23 -14.20
CA LEU A 192 -21.97 4.16 -15.14
C LEU A 192 -21.79 4.74 -16.54
N ASN A 193 -20.77 4.26 -17.25
CA ASN A 193 -20.58 4.53 -18.66
C ASN A 193 -20.56 3.20 -19.43
N GLY A 194 -21.65 2.92 -20.13
CA GLY A 194 -21.87 1.63 -20.81
C GLY A 194 -22.54 0.58 -19.92
N THR A 195 -22.65 -0.64 -20.45
CA THR A 195 -23.22 -1.80 -19.76
C THR A 195 -22.13 -2.81 -19.44
N GLU A 196 -22.42 -3.73 -18.52
CA GLU A 196 -21.55 -4.87 -18.24
C GLU A 196 -21.37 -5.75 -19.49
N THR A 197 -20.16 -6.29 -19.66
CA THR A 197 -19.79 -7.17 -20.77
C THR A 197 -18.93 -8.33 -20.26
N SER A 198 -19.08 -9.51 -20.87
CA SER A 198 -18.24 -10.69 -20.60
C SER A 198 -17.16 -10.84 -21.68
N ASN A 199 -15.99 -11.35 -21.29
CA ASN A 199 -14.93 -11.75 -22.23
C ASN A 199 -15.13 -13.16 -22.80
N LEU A 200 -16.13 -13.91 -22.33
CA LEU A 200 -16.50 -15.24 -22.83
C LEU A 200 -18.01 -15.35 -23.04
N LYS A 201 -18.41 -15.97 -24.14
CA LYS A 201 -19.79 -16.45 -24.35
C LYS A 201 -20.03 -17.75 -23.57
N ASP A 202 -21.30 -18.04 -23.32
CA ASP A 202 -21.71 -19.26 -22.60
C ASP A 202 -21.15 -20.54 -23.26
N GLU A 203 -21.20 -20.64 -24.59
CA GLU A 203 -20.68 -21.81 -25.30
C GLU A 203 -19.14 -21.94 -25.19
N GLU A 204 -18.43 -20.81 -25.18
CA GLU A 204 -16.97 -20.77 -25.04
C GLU A 204 -16.57 -21.18 -23.61
N PHE A 205 -17.32 -20.74 -22.60
CA PHE A 205 -17.11 -21.14 -21.22
C PHE A 205 -17.40 -22.64 -21.00
N ILE A 206 -18.50 -23.17 -21.55
CA ILE A 206 -18.82 -24.61 -21.48
C ILE A 206 -17.68 -25.44 -22.08
N ALA A 207 -17.09 -25.02 -23.20
CA ALA A 207 -15.98 -25.72 -23.82
C ALA A 207 -14.69 -25.74 -22.98
N ILE A 208 -14.49 -24.79 -22.06
CA ILE A 208 -13.36 -24.78 -21.11
C ILE A 208 -13.60 -25.76 -19.96
N VAL A 209 -14.87 -25.95 -19.57
CA VAL A 209 -15.27 -26.81 -18.43
C VAL A 209 -15.42 -28.28 -18.81
N ALA A 210 -15.81 -28.58 -20.05
CA ALA A 210 -16.06 -29.93 -20.57
C ALA A 210 -14.79 -30.76 -20.76
#